data_AF-A0A844IE68-F1
#
_entry.id   AF-A0A844IE68-F1
#
_cell.length_a   1.000
_cell.length_b   1.000
_cell.length_c   1.000
_cell.angle_alpha   90.00
_cell.angle_beta   90.00
_cell.angle_gamma   90.00
#
_symmetry.space_group_name_H-M   'P 1'
#
loop_
_entity.id
_entity.type
_entity.pdbx_description
1 polymer ?
#
loop_
_entity_poly.entity_id
_entity_poly.type
_entity_poly.pdbx_seq_one_letter_code
_entity_poly.pdbx_strand_id
1 'polypeptide(L)'
;MLKTFNAILKNNSIEWIDKAPEMKLDGSFQVQVTFLEQTSTTATKSNGQKMAEALRKISKKNIFAEIDPQKWQQEIRQDRSLPNRD
;
A
#
# COMPACT_ATOMS: atom_id res chain seq x y z
N MET A 1 24.67 -14.79 -17.50
CA MET A 1 23.66 -13.77 -17.11
C MET A 1 22.30 -14.45 -17.10
N LEU A 2 21.53 -14.32 -16.02
CA LEU A 2 20.15 -14.83 -15.96
C LEU A 2 19.22 -13.88 -16.71
N LYS A 3 18.34 -14.41 -17.56
CA LYS A 3 17.29 -13.64 -18.23
C LYS A 3 15.94 -14.08 -17.68
N THR A 4 15.17 -13.13 -17.18
CA THR A 4 13.82 -13.37 -16.66
C THR A 4 12.80 -12.99 -17.73
N PHE A 5 11.80 -13.84 -17.94
CA PHE A 5 10.73 -13.64 -18.91
C PHE A 5 9.39 -13.71 -18.18
N ASN A 6 8.48 -12.80 -18.52
CA ASN A 6 7.14 -12.77 -17.94
C ASN A 6 6.22 -13.74 -18.68
N ALA A 7 5.52 -14.57 -17.93
CA ALA A 7 4.58 -15.54 -18.48
C ALA A 7 3.45 -15.83 -17.50
N ILE A 8 2.37 -16.39 -18.03
CA ILE A 8 1.25 -16.96 -17.29
C ILE A 8 1.39 -18.47 -17.32
N LEU A 9 1.35 -19.12 -16.15
CA LEU A 9 1.27 -20.58 -16.08
C LEU A 9 -0.21 -21.00 -16.10
N LYS A 10 -0.66 -21.62 -17.19
CA LYS A 10 -2.04 -22.09 -17.37
C LYS A 10 -2.05 -23.56 -17.77
N ASN A 11 -2.81 -24.39 -17.06
CA ASN A 11 -2.89 -25.84 -17.33
C ASN A 11 -1.51 -26.51 -17.47
N ASN A 12 -0.56 -26.14 -16.60
CA ASN A 12 0.82 -26.62 -16.64
C ASN A 12 1.60 -26.25 -17.92
N SER A 13 1.12 -25.26 -18.67
CA SER A 13 1.78 -24.70 -19.87
C SER A 13 2.11 -23.23 -19.64
N ILE A 14 3.28 -22.80 -20.11
CA ILE A 14 3.76 -21.42 -19.99
C ILE A 14 3.27 -20.63 -21.21
N GLU A 15 2.42 -19.64 -20.98
CA GLU A 15 1.97 -18.66 -21.97
C GLU A 15 2.77 -17.35 -21.79
N TRP A 16 3.63 -17.01 -22.76
CA TRP A 16 4.46 -15.80 -22.67
C TRP A 16 3.61 -14.53 -22.80
N ILE A 17 3.80 -13.57 -21.90
CA ILE A 17 3.13 -12.27 -21.96
C ILE A 17 3.83 -11.36 -22.99
N ASP A 18 5.17 -11.42 -22.99
CA ASP A 18 6.04 -10.64 -23.85
C ASP A 18 6.67 -11.52 -24.95
N LYS A 19 7.78 -11.05 -25.54
CA LYS A 19 8.55 -11.85 -26.51
C LYS A 19 9.04 -13.14 -25.86
N ALA A 20 8.64 -14.27 -26.45
CA ALA A 20 9.15 -15.58 -26.06
C ALA A 20 10.69 -15.64 -26.23
N PRO A 21 11.40 -16.34 -25.33
CA PRO A 21 12.82 -16.62 -25.52
C PRO A 21 13.03 -17.35 -26.85
N GLU A 22 14.12 -17.03 -27.54
CA GLU A 22 14.55 -17.75 -28.74
C GLU A 22 15.03 -19.15 -28.32
N MET A 23 14.13 -20.13 -28.38
CA MET A 23 14.40 -21.53 -28.07
C MET A 23 14.83 -22.26 -29.35
N LYS A 24 15.93 -23.02 -29.26
CA LYS A 24 16.23 -24.04 -30.28
C LYS A 24 15.22 -25.18 -30.10
N LEU A 25 14.53 -25.57 -31.17
CA LEU A 25 13.39 -26.50 -31.14
C LEU A 25 13.66 -27.83 -30.43
N ASP A 26 14.92 -28.27 -30.36
CA ASP A 26 15.30 -29.60 -29.84
C ASP A 26 15.97 -29.57 -28.45
N GLY A 27 15.98 -28.41 -27.78
CA GLY A 27 16.65 -28.23 -26.48
C GLY A 27 15.69 -28.30 -25.29
N SER A 28 15.95 -29.18 -24.33
CA SER A 28 15.35 -29.10 -22.99
C SER A 28 16.11 -28.09 -22.13
N PHE A 29 15.40 -27.16 -21.49
CA PHE A 29 15.99 -26.15 -20.61
C PHE A 29 15.49 -26.30 -19.18
N GLN A 30 16.39 -26.22 -18.21
CA GLN A 30 16.01 -26.10 -16.80
C GLN A 30 15.46 -24.70 -16.55
N VAL A 31 14.27 -24.63 -15.95
CA VAL A 31 13.61 -23.36 -15.61
C VAL A 31 13.35 -23.28 -14.10
N GLN A 32 13.47 -22.07 -13.54
CA GLN A 32 13.02 -21.77 -12.18
C GLN A 32 11.70 -20.99 -12.29
N VAL A 33 10.64 -21.54 -11.69
CA VAL A 33 9.32 -20.89 -11.67
C VAL A 33 9.13 -20.24 -10.31
N THR A 34 8.99 -18.92 -10.31
CA THR A 34 8.62 -18.16 -9.12
C THR A 34 7.18 -17.71 -9.27
N PHE A 35 6.29 -18.19 -8.40
CA PHE A 35 4.93 -17.71 -8.36
C PHE A 35 4.92 -16.29 -7.80
N LEU A 36 4.53 -15.34 -8.63
CA LEU A 36 4.15 -14.03 -8.14
C LEU A 36 2.78 -14.21 -7.49
N GLU A 37 2.76 -14.31 -6.16
CA GLU A 37 1.55 -13.95 -5.44
C GLU A 37 1.23 -12.52 -5.89
N GLN A 38 0.19 -12.37 -6.72
CA GLN A 38 -0.62 -11.19 -6.59
C GLN A 38 -1.08 -11.25 -5.14
N THR A 39 -0.32 -10.58 -4.27
CA THR A 39 -0.93 -9.87 -3.17
C THR A 39 -1.97 -9.03 -3.88
N SER A 40 -3.15 -9.61 -4.04
CA SER A 40 -4.34 -8.84 -4.22
C SER A 40 -4.21 -7.89 -3.07
N THR A 41 -3.82 -6.67 -3.40
CA THR A 41 -4.04 -5.55 -2.54
C THR A 41 -5.56 -5.39 -2.55
N THR A 42 -6.27 -6.37 -1.96
CA THR A 42 -6.86 -6.14 -0.66
C THR A 42 -5.80 -5.57 0.29
N ALA A 43 -5.11 -4.44 0.02
CA ALA A 43 -5.68 -3.12 0.29
C ALA A 43 -7.05 -3.33 0.91
N THR A 44 -7.02 -3.82 2.15
CA THR A 44 -7.85 -3.43 3.27
C THR A 44 -8.73 -2.22 2.94
N LYS A 45 -9.66 -2.38 2.00
CA LYS A 45 -10.76 -1.46 1.71
C LYS A 45 -11.57 -1.24 2.99
N SER A 46 -11.44 -2.16 3.93
CA SER A 46 -12.01 -2.12 5.27
C SER A 46 -11.40 -1.08 6.22
N ASN A 47 -10.08 -0.79 6.24
CA ASN A 47 -9.52 -0.01 7.36
C ASN A 47 -9.83 1.49 7.23
N GLY A 48 -9.61 2.07 6.06
CA GLY A 48 -9.93 3.49 5.82
C GLY A 48 -11.43 3.78 5.92
N GLN A 49 -12.28 2.89 5.41
CA GLN A 49 -13.73 3.03 5.49
C GLN A 49 -14.24 2.93 6.93
N LYS A 50 -13.80 1.91 7.69
CA LYS A 50 -14.16 1.78 9.11
C LYS A 50 -13.68 2.96 9.94
N MET A 51 -12.47 3.46 9.66
CA MET A 51 -11.93 4.66 10.31
C MET A 51 -12.78 5.90 10.00
N ALA A 52 -13.12 6.11 8.72
CA ALA A 52 -13.96 7.24 8.30
C ALA A 52 -15.36 7.18 8.94
N GLU A 53 -15.96 5.99 9.03
CA GLU A 53 -17.23 5.81 9.73
C GLU A 53 -17.14 6.09 11.22
N ALA A 54 -16.07 5.63 11.88
CA ALA A 54 -15.83 5.91 13.30
C ALA A 54 -15.68 7.42 13.54
N LEU A 55 -14.87 8.10 12.75
CA LEU A 55 -14.69 9.55 12.82
C LEU A 55 -16.00 10.31 12.56
N ARG A 56 -16.82 9.87 11.59
CA ARG A 56 -18.14 10.45 11.30
C ARG A 56 -19.13 10.25 12.46
N LYS A 57 -19.09 9.12 13.17
CA LYS A 57 -19.91 8.89 14.37
C LYS A 57 -19.47 9.79 15.53
N ILE A 58 -18.17 10.01 15.68
CA ILE A 58 -17.59 10.87 16.72
C ILE A 58 -17.95 12.34 16.46
N SER A 59 -17.82 12.83 15.23
CA SER A 59 -18.10 14.24 14.90
C SER A 59 -19.55 14.66 15.18
N LYS A 60 -20.52 13.75 15.00
CA LYS A 60 -21.94 13.99 15.29
C LYS A 60 -22.25 14.19 16.78
N LYS A 61 -21.38 13.73 17.68
CA LYS A 61 -21.62 13.79 19.13
C LYS A 61 -21.19 15.12 19.77
N ASN A 62 -20.65 16.06 18.98
CA ASN A 62 -20.18 17.38 19.44
C ASN A 62 -19.33 17.31 20.73
N ILE A 63 -18.50 16.26 20.84
CA ILE A 63 -17.78 15.91 22.08
C ILE A 63 -16.81 17.02 22.52
N PHE A 64 -16.35 17.82 21.56
CA PHE A 64 -15.38 18.88 21.78
C PHE A 64 -16.03 20.27 21.85
N ALA A 65 -17.35 20.37 22.00
CA ALA A 65 -18.07 21.64 22.10
C ALA A 65 -17.60 22.51 23.27
N GLU A 66 -17.18 21.87 24.36
CA GLU A 66 -16.75 22.52 25.60
C GLU A 66 -15.24 22.79 25.61
N ILE A 67 -14.51 22.36 24.58
CA ILE A 67 -13.08 22.61 24.46
C ILE A 67 -12.88 23.97 23.77
N ASP A 68 -12.16 24.87 24.42
CA ASP A 68 -11.56 26.03 23.78
C ASP A 68 -10.34 25.56 22.97
N PRO A 69 -10.41 25.57 21.62
CA PRO A 69 -9.33 25.02 20.79
C PRO A 69 -8.02 25.78 20.96
N GLN A 70 -8.07 27.08 21.26
CA GLN A 70 -6.88 27.92 21.41
C GLN A 70 -6.17 27.61 22.72
N LYS A 71 -6.91 27.53 23.84
CA LYS A 71 -6.33 27.16 25.15
C LYS A 71 -5.75 25.75 25.12
N TRP A 72 -6.48 24.78 24.57
CA TRP A 72 -5.99 23.41 24.44
C TRP A 72 -4.70 23.33 23.60
N GLN A 73 -4.60 24.12 22.53
CA GLN A 73 -3.37 24.21 21.74
C GLN A 73 -2.21 24.83 22.51
N GLN A 74 -2.46 25.87 23.32
CA GLN A 74 -1.44 26.50 24.16
C GLN A 74 -0.94 25.58 25.28
N GLU A 75 -1.81 24.74 25.84
CA GLU A 75 -1.43 23.76 26.88
C GLU A 75 -0.58 22.62 26.31
N ILE A 76 -0.91 22.15 25.10
CA ILE A 76 -0.23 20.98 24.49
C ILE A 76 1.00 21.38 23.68
N ARG A 77 0.96 22.53 23.00
CA ARG A 77 2.14 23.05 22.33
C ARG A 77 2.99 23.74 23.38
N GLN A 78 4.16 23.16 23.65
CA GLN A 78 5.29 23.92 24.17
C GLN A 78 5.52 25.07 23.18
N ASP A 79 5.16 26.29 23.57
CA ASP A 79 5.43 27.48 22.77
C ASP A 79 6.92 27.47 22.43
N ARG A 80 7.22 27.29 21.15
CA ARG A 80 8.60 27.38 20.68
C ARG A 80 8.97 28.85 20.71
N SER A 81 10.06 29.17 21.42
CA SER A 81 10.68 30.48 21.33
C SER A 81 10.85 30.84 19.86
N LEU A 82 10.31 31.98 19.46
CA LEU A 82 10.51 32.49 18.11
C LEU A 82 12.00 32.81 17.97
N PRO A 83 12.68 32.32 16.92
CA PRO A 83 14.05 32.73 16.68
C PRO A 83 14.10 34.25 16.50
N ASN A 84 15.00 34.92 17.24
CA ASN A 84 15.24 36.36 17.24
C ASN A 84 14.12 37.26 17.82
N ARG A 85 13.43 36.81 18.88
CA ARG A 85 12.66 37.69 19.77
C ARG A 85 13.10 37.46 21.20
N ASP A 86 13.92 38.37 21.72
CA ASP A 86 14.08 38.59 23.16
C ASP A 86 12.83 39.27 23.74
#